data_AF-A0A0G0QSS1-F1
#
_entry.id   AF-A0A0G0QSS1-F1
#
_cell.length_a   1.000
_cell.length_b   1.000
_cell.length_c   1.000
_cell.angle_alpha   90.00
_cell.angle_beta   90.00
_cell.angle_gamma   90.00
#
_symmetry.space_group_name_H-M   'P 1'
#
loop_
_entity.id
_entity.type
_entity.pdbx_description
1 polymer ?
#
loop_
_entity_poly.entity_id
_entity_poly.type
_entity_poly.pdbx_seq_one_letter_code
_entity_poly.pdbx_strand_id
1 'polypeptide(L)'
;MFHFFKERIHESFALASILAGSVALHVAWIDNLLITRSSSIRDWITLNPEIGPISGLYVDTLGAFFMTLLLAMAFWKGKDVSHWRDRVFWFFVCSIIIFLLMTLPFVYGFVIS
;
A
#
# COMPACT_ATOMS: atom_id res chain seq x y z
N MET A 1 -29.55 -1.82 20.99
CA MET A 1 -29.09 -2.69 19.87
C MET A 1 -28.44 -1.93 18.72
N PHE A 2 -28.85 -0.69 18.39
CA PHE A 2 -28.24 0.12 17.33
C PHE A 2 -26.84 0.70 17.63
N HIS A 3 -26.42 0.78 18.90
CA HIS A 3 -25.07 1.28 19.25
C HIS A 3 -23.95 0.28 18.90
N PHE A 4 -24.19 -1.02 19.09
CA PHE A 4 -23.20 -2.07 18.80
C PHE A 4 -22.82 -2.19 17.31
N PHE A 5 -23.75 -1.86 16.40
CA PHE A 5 -23.47 -1.87 14.96
C PHE A 5 -22.66 -0.66 14.52
N LYS A 6 -22.80 0.49 15.20
CA LYS A 6 -22.12 1.73 14.83
C LYS A 6 -20.62 1.64 15.15
N GLU A 7 -20.27 1.17 16.35
CA GLU A 7 -18.86 1.02 16.76
C GLU A 7 -18.08 0.02 15.90
N ARG A 8 -18.71 -1.09 15.48
CA ARG A 8 -18.03 -2.16 14.73
C ARG A 8 -17.69 -1.80 13.29
N ILE A 9 -18.45 -0.89 12.67
CA ILE A 9 -18.16 -0.40 11.32
C ILE A 9 -16.88 0.45 11.33
N HIS A 10 -16.69 1.25 12.38
CA HIS A 10 -15.49 2.08 12.52
C HIS A 10 -14.23 1.23 12.69
N GLU A 11 -14.29 0.15 13.47
CA GLU A 11 -13.15 -0.76 13.64
C GLU A 11 -12.79 -1.49 12.34
N SER A 12 -13.80 -2.00 11.62
CA SER A 12 -13.59 -2.65 10.31
C SER A 12 -12.98 -1.71 9.28
N PHE A 13 -13.44 -0.45 9.24
CA PHE A 13 -12.91 0.56 8.35
C PHE A 13 -11.49 0.99 8.71
N ALA A 14 -11.21 1.15 10.01
CA ALA A 14 -9.86 1.47 10.48
C ALA A 14 -8.87 0.36 10.09
N LEU A 15 -9.22 -0.91 10.34
CA LEU A 15 -8.36 -2.04 9.99
C LEU A 15 -8.17 -2.19 8.48
N ALA A 16 -9.24 -2.02 7.69
CA ALA A 16 -9.16 -2.05 6.24
C ALA A 16 -8.27 -0.92 5.69
N SER A 17 -8.34 0.28 6.27
CA SER A 17 -7.50 1.43 5.89
C SER A 17 -6.03 1.20 6.23
N ILE A 18 -5.74 0.63 7.40
CA ILE A 18 -4.37 0.28 7.79
C ILE A 18 -3.81 -0.78 6.84
N LEU A 19 -4.58 -1.85 6.57
CA LEU A 19 -4.16 -2.89 5.64
C LEU A 19 -3.92 -2.35 4.22
N ALA A 20 -4.82 -1.50 3.73
CA ALA A 20 -4.67 -0.84 2.44
C ALA A 20 -3.41 0.04 2.37
N GLY A 21 -3.13 0.78 3.43
CA GLY A 21 -1.90 1.56 3.58
C GLY A 21 -0.65 0.67 3.52
N SER A 22 -0.65 -0.45 4.25
CA SER A 22 0.45 -1.42 4.21
C SER A 22 0.70 -1.96 2.81
N VAL A 23 -0.35 -2.37 2.09
CA VAL A 23 -0.23 -2.88 0.72
C VAL A 23 0.26 -1.79 -0.23
N ALA A 24 -0.25 -0.58 -0.11
CA ALA A 24 0.19 0.57 -0.90
C ALA A 24 1.68 0.87 -0.69
N LEU A 25 2.20 0.77 0.53
CA LEU A 25 3.65 0.88 0.79
C LEU A 25 4.43 -0.20 0.04
N HIS A 26 3.93 -1.44 -0.01
CA HIS A 26 4.57 -2.51 -0.75
C HIS A 26 4.63 -2.24 -2.26
N VAL A 27 3.51 -1.82 -2.84
CA VAL A 27 3.45 -1.44 -4.25
C VAL A 27 4.41 -0.29 -4.55
N ALA A 28 4.40 0.77 -3.73
CA ALA A 28 5.25 1.93 -3.93
C ALA A 28 6.75 1.61 -3.97
N TRP A 29 7.29 0.80 -3.04
CA TRP A 29 8.73 0.48 -3.09
C TRP A 29 9.07 -0.49 -4.22
N ILE A 30 8.16 -1.43 -4.55
CA ILE A 30 8.34 -2.37 -5.67
C ILE A 30 8.39 -1.60 -6.98
N ASP A 31 7.44 -0.71 -7.22
CA ASP A 31 7.40 0.07 -8.45
C ASP A 31 8.63 0.98 -8.55
N ASN A 32 9.04 1.61 -7.44
CA ASN A 32 10.25 2.42 -7.41
C ASN A 32 11.51 1.59 -7.78
N LEU A 33 11.57 0.32 -7.36
CA LEU A 33 12.62 -0.62 -7.78
C LEU A 33 12.49 -0.99 -9.26
N LEU A 34 11.29 -1.24 -9.77
CA LEU A 34 11.08 -1.63 -11.16
C LEU A 34 11.43 -0.50 -12.14
N ILE A 35 11.04 0.75 -11.86
CA ILE A 35 11.34 1.90 -12.74
C ILE A 35 12.83 2.24 -12.79
N THR A 36 13.59 1.90 -11.76
CA THR A 36 15.05 2.12 -11.74
C THR A 36 15.79 1.02 -12.49
N ARG A 37 15.19 -0.17 -12.62
CA ARG A 37 15.81 -1.35 -13.26
C ARG A 37 15.37 -1.58 -14.70
N SER A 38 14.22 -1.04 -15.12
CA SER A 38 13.67 -1.26 -16.46
C SER A 38 13.15 0.05 -17.07
N SER A 39 13.78 0.49 -18.15
CA SER A 39 13.31 1.65 -18.93
C SER A 39 11.91 1.42 -19.51
N SER A 40 11.59 0.19 -19.93
CA SER A 40 10.25 -0.13 -20.46
C SER A 40 9.15 0.08 -19.42
N ILE A 41 9.40 -0.28 -18.15
CA ILE A 41 8.42 -0.06 -17.07
C ILE A 41 8.33 1.43 -16.75
N ARG A 42 9.46 2.13 -16.70
CA ARG A 42 9.50 3.58 -16.49
C ARG A 42 8.67 4.32 -17.53
N ASP A 43 8.81 3.97 -18.80
CA ASP A 43 8.08 4.61 -19.90
C ASP A 43 6.58 4.28 -19.82
N TRP A 44 6.22 3.04 -19.46
CA TRP A 44 4.83 2.62 -19.29
C TRP A 44 4.11 3.35 -18.14
N ILE A 45 4.81 3.61 -17.03
CA ILE A 45 4.29 4.32 -15.85
C ILE A 45 4.35 5.85 -16.01
N THR A 46 5.05 6.38 -17.00
CA THR A 46 5.13 7.84 -17.21
C THR A 46 3.86 8.35 -17.90
N LEU A 47 2.88 8.79 -17.11
CA LEU A 47 1.61 9.32 -17.62
C LEU A 47 1.73 10.74 -18.17
N ASN A 48 2.59 11.55 -17.56
CA ASN A 48 2.90 12.90 -18.03
C ASN A 48 4.43 13.07 -18.17
N PRO A 49 4.96 13.39 -19.37
CA PRO A 49 6.39 13.62 -19.59
C PRO A 49 7.01 14.72 -18.72
N GLU A 50 6.24 15.73 -18.32
CA GLU A 50 6.74 16.86 -17.51
C GLU A 50 6.97 16.47 -16.05
N ILE A 51 6.11 15.58 -15.51
CA ILE A 51 6.18 15.10 -14.12
C ILE A 51 7.03 13.82 -14.04
N GLY A 52 7.17 13.11 -15.15
CA GLY A 52 7.91 11.86 -15.24
C GLY A 52 7.17 10.69 -14.58
N PRO A 53 7.89 9.61 -14.23
CA PRO A 53 7.31 8.36 -13.73
C PRO A 53 6.64 8.51 -12.36
N ILE A 54 6.93 9.58 -11.62
CA ILE A 54 6.29 9.90 -10.34
C ILE A 54 4.76 9.94 -10.48
N SER A 55 4.26 10.45 -11.61
CA SER A 55 2.82 10.55 -11.86
C SER A 55 2.13 9.18 -11.86
N GLY A 56 2.68 8.17 -12.56
CA GLY A 56 2.12 6.82 -12.56
C GLY A 56 2.32 6.10 -11.24
N LEU A 57 3.45 6.30 -10.55
CA LEU A 57 3.67 5.74 -9.21
C LEU A 57 2.56 6.15 -8.24
N TYR A 58 2.16 7.43 -8.24
CA TYR A 58 1.06 7.90 -7.41
C TYR A 58 -0.27 7.25 -7.78
N VAL A 59 -0.56 7.15 -9.08
CA VAL A 59 -1.81 6.56 -9.58
C VAL A 59 -1.88 5.08 -9.22
N ASP A 60 -0.81 4.32 -9.41
CA ASP A 60 -0.79 2.88 -9.12
C ASP A 60 -0.87 2.61 -7.62
N THR A 61 -0.10 3.37 -6.81
CA THR A 61 -0.15 3.28 -5.35
C THR A 61 -1.54 3.62 -4.79
N LEU A 62 -2.19 4.68 -5.32
CA LEU A 62 -3.56 5.03 -4.96
C LEU A 62 -4.54 3.94 -5.41
N GLY A 63 -4.35 3.39 -6.60
CA GLY A 63 -5.14 2.27 -7.11
C GLY A 63 -5.06 1.06 -6.18
N ALA A 64 -3.86 0.64 -5.80
CA ALA A 64 -3.62 -0.45 -4.86
C ALA A 64 -4.26 -0.19 -3.49
N PHE A 65 -4.16 1.05 -2.97
CA PHE A 65 -4.81 1.45 -1.74
C PHE A 65 -6.33 1.29 -1.82
N PHE A 66 -6.98 1.93 -2.79
CA PHE A 66 -8.44 1.91 -2.90
C PHE A 66 -8.97 0.51 -3.21
N MET A 67 -8.31 -0.26 -4.08
CA MET A 67 -8.68 -1.64 -4.36
C MET A 67 -8.61 -2.50 -3.10
N THR A 68 -7.51 -2.40 -2.34
CA THR A 68 -7.36 -3.16 -1.09
C THR A 68 -8.38 -2.73 -0.04
N LEU A 69 -8.61 -1.42 0.10
CA LEU A 69 -9.59 -0.86 1.04
C LEU A 69 -11.00 -1.37 0.72
N LEU A 70 -11.41 -1.31 -0.55
CA LEU A 70 -12.74 -1.74 -0.99
C LEU A 70 -12.94 -3.25 -0.79
N LEU A 71 -11.94 -4.06 -1.15
CA LEU A 71 -11.97 -5.49 -0.94
C LEU A 71 -12.03 -5.83 0.56
N ALA A 72 -11.13 -5.30 1.38
CA ALA A 72 -11.10 -5.54 2.81
C ALA A 72 -12.41 -5.10 3.48
N MET A 73 -12.92 -3.92 3.11
CA MET A 73 -14.23 -3.44 3.58
C MET A 73 -15.36 -4.39 3.17
N ALA A 74 -15.41 -4.85 1.92
CA ALA A 74 -16.45 -5.79 1.47
C ALA A 74 -16.41 -7.11 2.26
N PHE A 75 -15.21 -7.62 2.56
CA PHE A 75 -15.04 -8.88 3.32
C PHE A 75 -15.30 -8.75 4.82
N TRP A 76 -14.99 -7.59 5.41
CA TRP A 76 -15.06 -7.37 6.86
C TRP A 76 -16.30 -6.59 7.33
N LYS A 77 -17.07 -6.01 6.41
CA LYS A 77 -18.30 -5.27 6.74
C LYS A 77 -19.24 -6.11 7.61
N GLY A 78 -19.51 -5.59 8.82
CA GLY A 78 -20.45 -6.19 9.77
C GLY A 78 -19.93 -7.43 10.51
N LYS A 79 -18.65 -7.81 10.34
CA LYS A 79 -18.01 -8.91 11.07
C LYS A 79 -17.23 -8.37 12.26
N ASP A 80 -17.01 -9.22 13.25
CA ASP A 80 -16.07 -8.95 14.34
C ASP A 80 -14.65 -9.21 13.83
N VAL A 81 -13.84 -8.15 13.75
CA VAL A 81 -12.46 -8.17 13.25
C VAL A 81 -11.45 -7.84 14.33
N SER A 82 -11.86 -7.77 15.60
CA SER A 82 -10.99 -7.47 16.73
C SER A 82 -9.77 -8.39 16.80
N HIS A 83 -9.95 -9.68 16.47
CA HIS A 83 -8.88 -10.68 16.42
C HIS A 83 -7.82 -10.43 15.33
N TRP A 84 -8.11 -9.63 14.30
CA TRP A 84 -7.15 -9.23 13.28
C TRP A 84 -6.34 -8.01 13.66
N ARG A 85 -6.76 -7.25 14.68
CA ARG A 85 -6.19 -5.95 15.01
C ARG A 85 -4.68 -5.97 15.17
N ASP A 86 -4.18 -6.86 16.02
CA ASP A 86 -2.75 -6.92 16.32
C ASP A 86 -1.95 -7.40 15.11
N ARG A 87 -2.51 -8.30 14.30
CA ARG A 87 -1.87 -8.80 13.07
C ARG A 87 -1.75 -7.72 12.02
N VAL A 88 -2.83 -6.97 11.77
CA VAL A 88 -2.86 -5.87 10.80
C VAL A 88 -1.95 -4.73 11.25
N PHE A 89 -1.93 -4.42 12.55
CA PHE A 89 -1.02 -3.44 13.12
C PHE A 89 0.45 -3.83 12.92
N TRP A 90 0.84 -5.05 13.30
CA TRP A 90 2.21 -5.52 13.10
C TRP A 90 2.58 -5.63 11.63
N PHE A 91 1.65 -6.04 10.76
CA PHE A 91 1.85 -6.02 9.32
C PHE A 91 2.17 -4.60 8.83
N PHE A 92 1.41 -3.59 9.25
CA PHE A 92 1.67 -2.19 8.92
C PHE A 92 3.03 -1.69 9.42
N VAL A 93 3.39 -1.98 10.67
CA VAL A 93 4.71 -1.63 11.21
C VAL A 93 5.83 -2.28 10.38
N CYS A 94 5.72 -3.57 10.07
CA CYS A 94 6.67 -4.27 9.21
C CYS A 94 6.72 -3.67 7.80
N SER A 95 5.58 -3.33 7.19
CA SER A 95 5.51 -2.69 5.87
C SER A 95 6.20 -1.33 5.86
N ILE A 96 6.05 -0.51 6.91
CA ILE A 96 6.79 0.76 7.05
C ILE A 96 8.29 0.49 7.10
N ILE A 97 8.74 -0.44 7.94
CA ILE A 97 10.16 -0.77 8.08
C ILE A 97 10.72 -1.23 6.74
N ILE A 98 10.02 -2.15 6.05
CA ILE A 98 10.44 -2.64 4.73
C ILE A 98 10.47 -1.50 3.72
N PHE A 99 9.44 -0.66 3.65
CA PHE A 99 9.41 0.48 2.75
C PHE A 99 10.60 1.41 2.98
N LEU A 100 10.88 1.77 4.23
CA LEU A 100 12.02 2.63 4.58
C LEU A 100 13.35 1.98 4.19
N LEU A 101 13.54 0.69 4.46
CA LEU A 101 14.77 -0.02 4.09
C LEU A 101 14.95 -0.12 2.57
N MET A 102 13.88 -0.46 1.84
CA MET A 102 13.92 -0.67 0.39
C MET A 102 14.01 0.64 -0.39
N THR A 103 13.60 1.76 0.19
CA THR A 103 13.75 3.10 -0.40
C THR A 103 15.11 3.74 -0.12
N LEU A 104 15.99 3.11 0.66
CA LEU A 104 17.35 3.60 0.87
C LEU A 104 18.16 3.54 -0.44
N PRO A 105 18.96 4.58 -0.74
CA PRO A 105 19.74 4.68 -2.00
C PRO A 105 20.72 3.51 -2.20
N PHE A 106 21.21 2.90 -1.11
CA PHE A 106 22.08 1.73 -1.15
C PHE A 106 21.43 0.50 -1.83
N VAL A 107 20.13 0.30 -1.68
CA VAL A 107 19.42 -0.85 -2.29
C VAL A 107 19.36 -0.71 -3.81
N TYR A 108 19.27 0.52 -4.31
CA TYR A 108 19.34 0.84 -5.75
C TYR A 108 20.78 0.79 -6.29
N GLY A 109 21.78 1.02 -5.42
CA GLY A 109 23.20 1.07 -5.74
C GLY A 109 23.88 -0.28 -6.01
N PHE A 110 23.22 -1.43 -5.75
CA PHE A 110 23.68 -2.72 -6.28
C PHE A 110 23.39 -2.82 -7.78
N VAL A 111 24.01 -1.94 -8.55
CA VAL A 111 24.34 -2.17 -9.94
C VAL A 111 25.47 -3.19 -9.88
N ILE A 112 25.18 -4.43 -10.32
CA ILE A 112 26.22 -5.39 -10.67
C ILE A 112 26.99 -4.71 -11.80
N SER A 113 28.16 -4.19 -11.46
CA SER A 113 29.23 -3.81 -12.39
C SER A 113 29.74 -5.04 -13.11
#